data_AF-A0A829W652-F1
#
_entry.id   AF-A0A829W652-F1
#
_cell.length_a   1.000
_cell.length_b   1.000
_cell.length_c   1.000
_cell.angle_alpha   90.00
_cell.angle_beta   90.00
_cell.angle_gamma   90.00
#
_symmetry.space_group_name_H-M   'P 1'
#
loop_
_entity.id
_entity.type
_entity.pdbx_description
1 polymer ?
#
loop_
_entity_poly.entity_id
_entity_poly.type
_entity_poly.pdbx_seq_one_letter_code
_entity_poly.pdbx_strand_id
1 'polypeptide(L)' 'MAAFSCEEVILDLQKQGVILGKKGKADVAEESRFAYKNIKEVMDNQQDLVVPVKRLKTIGVVKG' A
#
# COMPACT_ATOMS: atom_id res chain seq x y z
N MET A 1 -2.25 8.10 -16.76
CA MET A 1 -2.19 7.81 -15.31
C MET A 1 -1.18 8.77 -14.71
N ALA A 2 -1.55 9.55 -13.70
CA ALA A 2 -0.56 10.35 -12.99
C ALA A 2 0.34 9.38 -12.22
N ALA A 3 1.56 9.18 -12.69
CA ALA A 3 2.56 8.42 -11.98
C ALA A 3 2.98 9.25 -10.76
N PHE A 4 2.59 8.80 -9.56
CA PHE A 4 3.08 9.41 -8.33
C PHE A 4 4.60 9.30 -8.31
N SER A 5 5.28 10.37 -7.93
CA SER A 5 6.73 10.34 -7.78
C SER A 5 7.13 9.40 -6.64
N CYS A 6 8.34 8.86 -6.73
CA CYS A 6 8.93 8.07 -5.65
C CYS A 6 8.92 8.84 -4.31
N GLU A 7 9.13 10.16 -4.34
CA GLU A 7 9.14 11.01 -3.16
C GLU A 7 7.77 11.10 -2.50
N GLU A 8 6.70 11.34 -3.27
CA GLU A 8 5.34 11.40 -2.75
C GLU A 8 4.94 10.11 -2.04
N VAL A 9 5.33 8.95 -2.59
CA VAL A 9 5.04 7.65 -1.99
C VAL A 9 5.84 7.45 -0.70
N ILE A 10 7.12 7.83 -0.66
CA ILE A 10 7.93 7.74 0.55
C ILE A 10 7.36 8.64 1.65
N LEU A 11 6.97 9.88 1.32
CA LEU A 11 6.36 10.80 2.27
C LEU A 11 5.00 10.31 2.77
N ASP A 12 4.19 9.69 1.92
CA ASP A 12 2.91 9.07 2.31
C ASP A 12 3.14 7.90 3.29
N LEU A 13 4.11 7.03 3.02
CA LEU A 13 4.49 5.94 3.93
C LEU A 13 4.97 6.47 5.28
N GLN A 14 5.82 7.51 5.28
CA GLN A 14 6.29 8.16 6.50
C GLN A 14 5.14 8.79 7.30
N LYS A 15 4.20 9.49 6.64
CA LYS A 15 3.00 10.07 7.28
C LYS A 15 2.12 9.00 7.92
N GLN A 16 2.09 7.79 7.36
CA GLN A 16 1.35 6.66 7.90
C GLN A 16 2.10 5.90 9.02
N GLY A 17 3.36 6.28 9.30
CA GLY A 17 4.21 5.60 10.26
C GLY A 17 4.73 4.24 9.76
N VAL A 18 4.84 4.07 8.44
CA VAL A 18 5.33 2.84 7.81
C VAL A 18 6.80 2.97 7.44
N ILE A 19 7.62 2.03 7.93
CA ILE A 19 9.05 1.98 7.62
C ILE A 19 9.28 1.22 6.31
N LEU A 20 10.01 1.83 5.36
CA LEU A 20 10.37 1.17 4.10
C LEU A 20 11.84 0.75 4.08
N GLY A 21 12.09 -0.55 3.96
CA GLY A 21 13.41 -1.14 3.73
C GLY A 21 13.53 -1.67 2.30
N LYS A 22 14.20 -0.93 1.42
CA LYS A 22 14.46 -1.33 0.03
C LYS A 22 15.81 -0.82 -0.48
N LYS A 23 16.52 -1.64 -1.27
CA LYS A 23 17.84 -1.29 -1.83
C LYS A 23 17.75 -0.27 -2.97
N GLY A 24 16.82 -0.47 -3.91
CA GLY A 24 16.53 0.46 -5.02
C GLY A 24 15.16 1.10 -4.84
N LYS A 25 15.06 2.44 -4.86
CA LYS A 25 13.80 3.15 -4.62
C LYS A 25 13.02 3.48 -5.91
N ALA A 26 13.58 3.21 -7.08
CA ALA A 26 13.05 3.66 -8.36
C ALA A 26 11.64 3.15 -8.68
N ASP A 27 11.31 1.93 -8.24
CA ASP A 27 10.03 1.24 -8.49
C ASP A 27 9.02 1.41 -7.35
N VAL A 28 9.36 2.14 -6.28
CA VAL A 28 8.44 2.43 -5.16
C VAL A 28 7.19 3.18 -5.65
N ALA A 29 7.33 3.99 -6.69
CA ALA A 29 6.23 4.67 -7.36
C ALA A 29 5.19 3.70 -7.97
N GLU A 30 5.65 2.58 -8.54
CA GLU A 30 4.79 1.58 -9.20
C GLU A 30 3.97 0.78 -8.17
N GLU A 31 4.54 0.55 -6.99
CA GLU A 31 3.89 -0.17 -5.89
C GLU A 31 3.10 0.75 -4.94
N SER A 32 2.89 2.01 -5.33
CA SER A 32 2.14 2.96 -4.53
C SER A 32 0.75 2.42 -4.21
N ARG A 33 0.27 2.62 -2.98
CA ARG A 33 -1.11 2.28 -2.63
C ARG A 33 -2.15 2.98 -3.52
N PHE A 34 -1.78 4.10 -4.13
CA PHE A 34 -2.61 4.83 -5.08
C PHE A 34 -2.74 4.12 -6.44
N ALA A 35 -1.88 3.16 -6.75
CA ALA A 35 -1.97 2.32 -7.94
C ALA A 35 -3.00 1.18 -7.79
N TYR A 36 -3.47 0.92 -6.56
CA TYR A 36 -4.39 -0.17 -6.24
C TYR A 36 -5.78 0.34 -5.88
N LYS A 37 -6.76 -0.55 -5.99
CA LYS A 37 -8.13 -0.32 -5.50
C LYS A 37 -8.14 -0.17 -3.98
N ASN A 38 -9.15 0.50 -3.45
CA ASN A 38 -9.39 0.55 -2.01
C ASN A 38 -9.75 -0.86 -1.50
N ILE A 39 -8.88 -1.45 -0.68
CA ILE A 39 -9.10 -2.80 -0.14
C ILE A 39 -10.40 -2.92 0.66
N LYS A 40 -10.86 -1.84 1.32
CA LYS A 40 -12.14 -1.86 2.05
C LYS A 40 -13.31 -2.06 1.10
N GLU A 41 -13.33 -1.32 0.00
CA GLU A 41 -14.38 -1.43 -1.02
C GLU A 41 -14.39 -2.82 -1.66
N VAL A 42 -13.20 -3.36 -1.97
CA VAL A 42 -13.08 -4.72 -2.52
C VAL A 42 -13.66 -5.76 -1.56
N MET A 43 -13.31 -5.70 -0.27
CA MET A 43 -13.82 -6.65 0.73
C MET A 43 -15.32 -6.46 1.00
N ASP A 44 -15.83 -5.23 0.98
CA ASP A 44 -17.26 -4.94 1.16
C ASP A 44 -18.10 -5.56 0.03
N ASN A 45 -17.57 -5.62 -1.20
CA ASN A 45 -18.24 -6.20 -2.36
C ASN A 45 -18.19 -7.74 -2.44
N GLN A 46 -17.57 -8.43 -1.47
CA GLN A 46 -17.37 -9.89 -1.48
C GLN A 46 -17.88 -10.57 -0.20
N GLN A 47 -18.67 -9.88 0.62
CA GLN A 47 -19.15 -10.38 1.91
C GLN A 47 -20.06 -11.61 1.81
N ASP A 48 -20.64 -11.85 0.64
CA ASP A 48 -21.42 -13.06 0.31
C ASP A 48 -20.54 -14.29 0.07
N LEU A 49 -19.26 -14.09 -0.28
CA LEU A 49 -18.31 -15.16 -0.62
C LEU A 49 -17.30 -15.45 0.49
N VAL A 50 -16.99 -14.46 1.34
CA VAL A 50 -15.95 -14.58 2.36
C VAL A 50 -16.38 -13.97 3.69
N VAL A 51 -15.83 -14.50 4.79
CA VAL A 51 -15.99 -13.94 6.13
C VAL A 51 -14.66 -13.34 6.59
N PRO A 52 -14.55 -12.01 6.74
CA PRO A 52 -13.33 -11.37 7.22
C PRO A 52 -13.00 -11.80 8.66
N VAL A 53 -11.79 -12.31 8.87
CA VAL A 53 -11.35 -12.77 10.21
C VAL A 53 -10.64 -11.65 10.98
N LYS A 54 -9.64 -11.00 10.36
CA LYS A 54 -8.86 -9.92 10.96
C LYS A 54 -8.40 -8.94 9.89
N ARG A 55 -8.28 -7.65 10.28
CA ARG A 55 -7.64 -6.62 9.47
C ARG A 55 -6.29 -6.25 10.08
N LEU A 56 -5.24 -6.28 9.27
CA LEU A 56 -3.89 -5.89 9.68
C LEU A 56 -3.59 -4.46 9.25
N LYS A 57 -2.72 -3.80 10.02
CA LYS A 57 -2.14 -2.49 9.69
C LYS A 57 -0.64 -2.65 9.55
N THR A 58 -0.10 -2.19 8.43
CA THR A 58 1.34 -2.25 8.16
C THR A 58 2.09 -1.29 9.07
N ILE A 59 3.22 -1.76 9.62
CA ILE A 59 4.19 -0.94 10.37
C ILE A 59 5.55 -0.84 9.64
N GLY A 60 5.82 -1.79 8.74
CA GLY A 60 7.01 -1.76 7.91
C GLY A 60 6.87 -2.68 6.69
N VAL A 61 7.63 -2.37 5.66
CA VAL A 61 7.71 -3.12 4.40
C VAL A 61 9.18 -3.32 4.07
N VAL A 62 9.59 -4.58 3.92
CA VAL A 62 10.93 -4.93 3.43
C VAL A 62 10.77 -5.64 2.10
N LYS A 63 11.38 -5.10 1.05
CA LYS A 63 11.37 -5.67 -0.30
C LYS A 63 12.77 -5.59 -0.91
N GLY A 64 13.18 -6.68 -1.55
CA GLY A 64 14.49 -6.84 -2.20
C GLY A 64 14.37 -6.78 -3.70
#